data_AF-A0A952XGQ7-F1
#
_entry.id   AF-A0A952XGQ7-F1
#
_cell.length_a   1.000
_cell.length_b   1.000
_cell.length_c   1.000
_cell.angle_alpha   90.00
_cell.angle_beta   90.00
_cell.angle_gamma   90.00
#
_symmetry.space_group_name_H-M   'P 1'
#
loop_
_entity.id
_entity.type
_entity.pdbx_description
1 polymer ?
#
loop_
_entity_poly.entity_id
_entity_poly.type
_entity_poly.pdbx_seq_one_letter_code
_entity_poly.pdbx_strand_id
1 'polypeptide(L)'
;MSLFFDAEWFDARLGALGLSRDDLARAAGLDAAGADAVFTNARAASPAEVSGFAGLLGVDVVEVSLRCGVATRDAGATQDSASRIEKFEARLDEIDTLLAELEAARKRA
;
A
#
# COMPACT_ATOMS: atom_id res chain seq x y z
N MET A 1 -9.45 -11.58 16.45
CA MET A 1 -8.49 -11.24 15.38
C MET A 1 -7.11 -11.35 15.99
N SER A 2 -6.18 -12.10 15.39
CA SER A 2 -4.81 -12.17 15.88
C SER A 2 -4.03 -11.01 15.28
N LEU A 3 -3.51 -10.12 16.12
CA LEU A 3 -2.48 -9.18 15.70
C LEU A 3 -1.22 -10.01 15.37
N PHE A 4 -0.55 -9.67 14.28
CA PHE A 4 0.61 -10.39 13.80
C PHE A 4 1.66 -9.40 13.29
N PHE A 5 2.90 -9.52 13.75
CA PHE A 5 4.02 -8.71 13.33
C PHE A 5 5.18 -9.66 13.02
N ASP A 6 5.60 -9.67 11.75
CA ASP A 6 6.66 -10.54 11.24
C ASP A 6 8.05 -10.03 11.66
N ALA A 7 8.36 -10.21 12.95
CA ALA A 7 9.59 -9.73 13.56
C ALA A 7 10.85 -10.23 12.84
N GLU A 8 10.85 -11.49 12.39
CA GLU A 8 11.99 -12.09 11.70
C GLU A 8 12.23 -11.44 10.33
N TRP A 9 11.16 -11.16 9.57
CA TRP A 9 11.27 -10.44 8.30
C TRP A 9 11.80 -9.02 8.47
N PHE A 10 11.29 -8.29 9.48
CA PHE A 10 11.76 -6.94 9.77
C PHE A 10 13.22 -6.95 10.20
N ASP A 11 13.63 -7.87 11.07
CA ASP A 11 15.01 -8.00 11.52
C ASP A 11 15.97 -8.32 10.38
N ALA A 12 15.59 -9.23 9.48
CA ALA A 12 16.39 -9.57 8.31
C ALA A 12 16.59 -8.37 7.37
N ARG A 13 15.53 -7.58 7.15
CA ARG A 13 15.59 -6.37 6.31
C ARG A 13 16.40 -5.27 6.95
N LEU A 14 16.19 -5.01 8.24
CA LEU A 14 16.95 -4.02 8.99
C LEU A 14 18.44 -4.40 9.03
N GLY A 15 18.75 -5.68 9.28
CA GLY A 15 20.11 -6.20 9.25
C GLY A 15 20.80 -6.01 7.90
N ALA A 16 20.09 -6.23 6.79
CA ALA A 16 20.63 -5.99 5.44
C ALA A 16 20.93 -4.51 5.16
N LEU A 17 20.25 -3.58 5.85
CA LEU A 17 20.42 -2.14 5.74
C LEU A 17 21.37 -1.56 6.80
N GLY A 18 21.85 -2.37 7.75
CA GLY A 18 22.62 -1.90 8.89
C GLY A 18 21.82 -1.03 9.87
N LEU A 19 20.49 -1.21 9.90
CA LEU A 19 19.55 -0.47 10.72
C LEU A 19 19.08 -1.30 11.92
N SER A 20 18.49 -0.61 12.90
CA SER A 20 17.91 -1.22 14.11
C SER A 20 16.39 -1.05 14.17
N ARG A 21 15.73 -1.81 15.06
CA ARG A 21 14.30 -1.61 15.35
C ARG A 21 13.99 -0.22 15.90
N ASP A 22 14.94 0.42 16.56
CA ASP A 22 14.79 1.81 17.01
C ASP A 22 14.73 2.78 15.84
N ASP A 23 15.49 2.54 14.76
CA ASP A 23 15.44 3.35 13.55
C ASP A 23 14.09 3.19 12.85
N LEU A 24 13.57 1.97 12.83
CA LEU A 24 12.23 1.67 12.34
C LEU A 24 11.15 2.40 13.15
N ALA A 25 11.25 2.39 14.48
CA ALA A 25 10.34 3.12 15.36
C ALA A 25 10.41 4.64 15.12
N ARG A 26 11.62 5.21 15.01
CA ARG A 26 11.82 6.64 14.70
C ARG A 26 11.22 7.03 13.36
N ALA A 27 11.41 6.21 12.33
CA ALA A 27 10.85 6.47 10.99
C ALA A 27 9.32 6.50 10.98
N ALA A 28 8.68 5.74 11.87
CA ALA A 28 7.23 5.73 12.05
C ALA A 28 6.72 6.75 13.09
N GLY A 29 7.60 7.54 13.71
CA GLY A 29 7.22 8.50 14.76
C GLY A 29 6.76 7.83 16.06
N LEU A 30 7.19 6.60 16.31
CA LEU A 30 6.84 5.83 17.51
C LEU A 30 7.72 6.21 18.69
N ASP A 31 7.09 6.36 19.85
CA ASP A 31 7.78 6.34 21.13
C ASP A 31 8.06 4.89 21.57
N ALA A 32 8.85 4.71 22.64
CA ALA A 32 9.26 3.39 23.09
C ALA A 32 8.07 2.48 23.46
N ALA A 33 7.05 3.03 24.11
CA ALA A 33 5.85 2.29 24.47
C ALA A 33 5.02 1.90 23.23
N GLY A 34 4.89 2.82 22.27
CA GLY A 34 4.20 2.59 21.02
C GLY A 34 4.89 1.55 20.15
N ALA A 35 6.22 1.57 20.09
CA ALA A 35 7.03 0.58 19.37
C ALA A 35 6.90 -0.80 20.00
N ASP A 36 7.04 -0.90 21.33
CA ASP A 36 6.86 -2.16 22.06
C ASP A 36 5.46 -2.75 21.82
N ALA A 37 4.42 -1.92 21.89
CA ALA A 37 3.05 -2.37 21.67
C ALA A 37 2.82 -2.92 20.25
N VAL A 38 3.47 -2.37 19.22
CA VAL A 38 3.38 -2.90 17.85
C VAL A 38 4.17 -4.19 17.73
N PHE A 39 5.43 -4.20 18.19
CA PHE A 39 6.34 -5.34 18.00
C PHE A 39 5.94 -6.57 18.81
N THR A 40 5.26 -6.38 19.95
CA THR A 40 4.72 -7.47 20.80
C THR A 40 3.30 -7.88 20.43
N ASN A 41 2.71 -7.30 19.36
CA ASN A 41 1.32 -7.55 18.95
C ASN A 41 0.27 -7.13 19.99
N ALA A 42 0.59 -6.18 20.88
CA ALA A 42 -0.37 -5.59 21.80
C ALA A 42 -1.29 -4.57 21.10
N ARG A 43 -0.84 -3.98 19.98
CA ARG A 43 -1.66 -3.13 19.10
C ARG A 43 -1.30 -3.31 17.63
N ALA A 44 -2.23 -2.93 16.75
CA ALA A 44 -1.97 -2.79 15.32
C ALA A 44 -1.14 -1.53 15.02
N ALA A 45 -0.33 -1.60 13.95
CA ALA A 45 0.30 -0.43 13.36
C ALA A 45 -0.74 0.41 12.59
N SER A 46 -0.65 1.74 12.67
CA SER A 46 -1.50 2.66 11.90
C SER A 46 -1.02 2.77 10.45
N PRO A 47 -1.86 3.23 9.51
CA PRO A 47 -1.43 3.44 8.11
C PRO A 47 -0.24 4.39 7.95
N ALA A 48 -0.14 5.41 8.82
CA ALA A 48 1.00 6.32 8.82
C ALA A 48 2.29 5.63 9.29
N GLU A 49 2.21 4.79 10.32
CA GLU A 49 3.34 4.00 10.83
C GLU A 49 3.83 3.00 9.79
N VAL A 50 2.91 2.28 9.12
CA VAL A 50 3.22 1.37 8.01
C VAL A 50 3.90 2.10 6.85
N SER A 51 3.45 3.31 6.54
CA SER A 51 4.08 4.15 5.51
C SER A 51 5.51 4.58 5.91
N GLY A 52 5.73 4.90 7.19
CA GLY A 52 7.06 5.20 7.72
C GLY A 52 8.01 4.00 7.64
N PHE A 53 7.52 2.81 8.00
CA PHE A 53 8.26 1.56 7.85
C PHE A 53 8.64 1.27 6.39
N ALA A 54 7.68 1.41 5.47
CA ALA A 54 7.90 1.23 4.04
C ALA A 54 8.95 2.21 3.49
N GLY A 55 8.88 3.48 3.88
CA GLY A 55 9.84 4.51 3.49
C GLY A 55 11.27 4.21 3.97
N LEU A 56 11.44 3.74 5.20
CA LEU A 56 12.76 3.39 5.72
C LEU A 56 13.34 2.14 5.04
N LEU A 57 12.51 1.12 4.84
CA LEU A 57 12.96 -0.16 4.26
C LEU A 57 13.12 -0.12 2.74
N GLY A 58 12.57 0.91 2.07
CA GLY A 58 12.53 0.99 0.61
C GLY A 58 11.66 -0.12 -0.01
N VAL A 59 10.61 -0.54 0.70
CA VAL A 59 9.71 -1.62 0.30
C VAL A 59 8.31 -1.05 0.07
N ASP A 60 7.52 -1.71 -0.77
CA ASP A 60 6.13 -1.33 -1.01
C ASP A 60 5.27 -1.40 0.26
N VAL A 61 4.40 -0.40 0.44
CA VAL A 61 3.52 -0.28 1.62
C VAL A 61 2.58 -1.48 1.78
N VAL A 62 2.18 -2.12 0.67
CA VAL A 62 1.35 -3.32 0.69
C VAL A 62 2.10 -4.46 1.35
N GLU A 63 3.34 -4.75 0.94
CA GLU A 63 4.14 -5.82 1.56
C GLU A 63 4.32 -5.57 3.06
N VAL A 64 4.66 -4.34 3.47
CA VAL A 64 4.80 -3.99 4.88
C VAL A 64 3.48 -4.16 5.64
N SER A 65 2.34 -3.81 5.04
CA SER A 65 1.02 -4.01 5.66
C SER A 65 0.68 -5.48 5.90
N LEU A 66 1.09 -6.39 4.99
CA LEU A 66 0.96 -7.83 5.20
C LEU A 66 1.85 -8.30 6.35
N ARG A 67 3.09 -7.82 6.41
CA ARG A 67 4.06 -8.17 7.46
C ARG A 67 3.69 -7.62 8.84
N CYS A 68 2.99 -6.50 8.90
CA CYS A 68 2.42 -5.94 10.12
C CYS A 68 1.06 -6.54 10.50
N GLY A 69 0.53 -7.51 9.73
CA GLY A 69 -0.77 -8.14 10.02
C GLY A 69 -1.94 -7.15 10.01
N VAL A 70 -1.74 -5.98 9.41
CA VAL A 70 -2.72 -4.89 9.30
C VAL A 70 -3.29 -4.78 7.90
N ALA A 71 -3.21 -5.86 7.11
CA ALA A 71 -3.86 -6.02 5.81
C ALA A 71 -5.39 -5.94 5.98
N THR A 72 -5.84 -4.73 6.26
CA THR A 72 -7.21 -4.30 6.23
C THR A 72 -7.40 -3.96 4.77
N ARG A 73 -8.15 -4.81 4.06
CA ARG A 73 -8.71 -4.41 2.77
C ARG A 73 -9.57 -3.20 3.08
N ASP A 74 -9.02 -2.01 2.87
CA ASP A 74 -9.66 -0.76 3.23
C ASP A 74 -11.01 -0.73 2.50
N ALA A 75 -12.11 -0.91 3.23
CA ALA A 75 -13.44 -0.80 2.67
C ALA A 75 -13.71 0.63 2.15
N GLY A 76 -12.82 1.59 2.48
CA GLY A 76 -12.80 2.95 1.93
C GLY A 76 -12.33 3.05 0.47
N ALA A 77 -11.60 2.05 -0.06
CA ALA A 77 -11.24 2.01 -1.48
C ALA A 77 -12.44 1.73 -2.41
N THR A 78 -13.61 1.41 -1.85
CA THR A 78 -14.85 1.25 -2.63
C THR A 78 -15.30 2.57 -3.25
N GLN A 79 -15.08 3.71 -2.58
CA GLN A 79 -15.46 5.01 -3.14
C GLN A 79 -14.60 5.40 -4.35
N ASP A 80 -13.29 5.08 -4.32
CA ASP A 80 -12.38 5.37 -5.43
C ASP A 80 -12.51 4.33 -6.57
N SER A 81 -12.97 3.11 -6.27
CA SER A 81 -13.20 2.08 -7.29
C SER A 81 -14.34 2.45 -8.24
N ALA A 82 -15.45 2.98 -7.73
CA ALA A 82 -16.57 3.43 -8.57
C ALA A 82 -16.13 4.57 -9.49
N SER A 83 -15.49 5.61 -8.96
CA SER A 83 -14.97 6.73 -9.75
C SER A 83 -13.87 6.33 -10.72
N ARG A 84 -13.09 5.28 -10.43
CA ARG A 84 -12.11 4.72 -11.37
C ARG A 84 -12.78 3.94 -12.49
N ILE A 85 -13.82 3.16 -12.19
CA ILE A 85 -14.61 2.43 -13.19
C ILE A 85 -15.28 3.42 -14.15
N GLU A 86 -15.93 4.46 -13.64
CA GLU A 86 -16.55 5.52 -14.47
C GLU A 86 -15.53 6.20 -15.40
N LYS A 87 -14.30 6.47 -14.90
CA LYS A 87 -13.21 7.02 -15.73
C LYS A 87 -12.75 6.05 -16.81
N PHE A 88 -12.76 4.74 -16.54
CA PHE A 88 -12.40 3.73 -17.53
C PHE A 88 -13.50 3.57 -18.59
N GLU A 89 -14.78 3.59 -18.19
CA GLU A 89 -15.92 3.54 -19.12
C GLU A 89 -15.94 4.76 -20.05
N ALA A 90 -15.77 5.97 -19.52
CA ALA A 90 -15.71 7.18 -20.35
C ALA A 90 -14.56 7.16 -21.37
N ARG A 91 -13.41 6.59 -20.98
CA ARG A 91 -12.26 6.43 -21.88
C ARG A 91 -12.48 5.35 -22.93
N LEU A 92 -13.23 4.29 -22.61
CA LEU A 92 -13.60 3.26 -23.58
C LEU A 92 -14.54 3.82 -24.64
N ASP A 93 -15.54 4.62 -24.24
CA ASP A 93 -16.46 5.27 -25.19
C ASP A 93 -15.73 6.23 -26.15
N GLU A 94 -14.72 6.95 -25.66
CA GLU A 94 -13.87 7.80 -26.49
C GLU A 94 -13.06 6.98 -27.49
N ILE A 95 -12.47 5.85 -27.05
CA ILE A 95 -11.72 4.94 -27.92
C ILE A 95 -12.63 4.34 -28.99
N ASP A 96 -13.84 3.91 -28.63
CA ASP A 96 -14.80 3.33 -29.58
C ASP A 96 -15.24 4.36 -30.63
N THR A 97 -15.41 5.63 -30.23
CA THR A 97 -15.72 6.73 -31.15
C THR A 97 -14.57 6.96 -32.14
N LEU A 98 -13.33 7.04 -31.65
CA LEU A 98 -12.14 7.19 -32.50
C LEU A 98 -11.96 6.00 -33.46
N LEU A 99 -12.26 4.79 -32.99
CA LEU A 99 -12.19 3.58 -33.82
C LEU A 99 -13.22 3.65 -34.96
N ALA A 100 -14.46 4.05 -34.66
CA ALA A 100 -15.52 4.20 -35.67
C ALA A 100 -15.17 5.27 -36.72
N GLU A 101 -14.56 6.38 -36.30
CA GLU A 101 -14.09 7.43 -37.21
C GLU A 101 -12.95 6.94 -38.12
N LEU A 102 -11.99 6.21 -37.58
CA LEU A 102 -10.89 5.63 -38.36
C LEU A 102 -11.38 4.58 -39.36
N GLU A 103 -12.30 3.71 -38.97
CA GLU A 103 -12.90 2.73 -39.88
C GLU A 103 -13.71 3.42 -40.99
N ALA A 104 -14.47 4.47 -40.66
CA ALA A 104 -15.22 5.25 -41.64
C ALA A 104 -14.30 6.00 -42.61
N ALA A 105 -13.17 6.55 -42.13
CA ALA A 105 -12.17 7.19 -42.96
C ALA A 105 -11.48 6.19 -43.90
N ARG A 106 -11.12 4.99 -43.40
CA ARG A 106 -10.52 3.92 -44.19
C ARG A 106 -11.46 3.36 -45.26
N LYS A 107 -12.78 3.39 -45.03
CA LYS A 107 -13.79 2.91 -45.99
C LYS A 107 -14.15 3.96 -47.06
N ARG A 108 -13.80 5.23 -46.84
CA ARG A 108 -14.01 6.34 -47.78
C ARG A 108 -12.79 6.67 -48.64
N ALA A 109 -11.62 6.14 -48.30
CA ALA A 109 -10.38 6.19 -49.09
C ALA A 109 -10.29 4.98 -50.03
#